data_AF-A0A7X7B160-F1
#
_entry.id   AF-A0A7X7B160-F1
#
_cell.length_a   1.000
_cell.length_b   1.000
_cell.length_c   1.000
_cell.angle_alpha   90.00
_cell.angle_beta   90.00
_cell.angle_gamma   90.00
#
_symmetry.space_group_name_H-M   'P 1'
#
loop_
_entity.id
_entity.type
_entity.pdbx_description
1 polymer ?
#
loop_
_entity_poly.entity_id
_entity_poly.type
_entity_poly.pdbx_seq_one_letter_code
_entity_poly.pdbx_strand_id
1 'polypeptide(L)'
;MARIKIGDIVTRISYSRDVFFKVVELCEEKQHATLKGLNIRVLADAPISDLILPSPSEVRDYKKAYIKQSNESMERIFYRRELEKKRRFTRSDPQEGNGFFDVPGMVLHIDGDDEYLGLCMNTYKQLDIKAHGINIPEKEQPKKIQGLLLEYNPDILVITGHDGLLKNQRNFNNVQSYRNSKYFIDTVRNARKYEPSRDDLVIFAGACQSYYEEILKAGANFASSPHRVFIHALDP
;
A
#
# COMPACT_ATOMS: atom_id res chain seq x y z
N MET A 1 29.36 21.88 -4.97
CA MET A 1 28.42 20.82 -4.53
C MET A 1 27.58 20.43 -5.73
N ALA A 2 27.34 19.13 -5.94
CA ALA A 2 26.49 18.68 -7.05
C ALA A 2 25.07 19.24 -6.85
N ARG A 3 24.50 19.85 -7.89
CA ARG A 3 23.13 20.38 -7.87
C ARG A 3 22.16 19.19 -7.90
N ILE A 4 21.26 19.12 -6.92
CA ILE A 4 20.20 18.12 -6.85
C ILE A 4 19.25 18.29 -8.04
N LYS A 5 18.87 17.19 -8.66
CA LYS A 5 17.98 17.13 -9.83
C LYS A 5 16.79 16.23 -9.56
N ILE A 6 15.73 16.42 -10.36
CA ILE A 6 14.59 15.50 -10.38
C ILE A 6 15.09 14.11 -10.79
N GLY A 7 14.65 13.10 -10.05
CA GLY A 7 15.07 11.70 -10.21
C GLY A 7 16.24 11.29 -9.30
N ASP A 8 16.95 12.23 -8.68
CA ASP A 8 18.02 11.90 -7.75
C ASP A 8 17.46 11.21 -6.50
N ILE A 9 18.25 10.29 -5.95
CA ILE A 9 17.99 9.68 -4.65
C ILE A 9 18.63 10.56 -3.59
N VAL A 10 17.87 10.95 -2.57
CA VAL A 10 18.29 11.83 -1.49
C VAL A 10 17.87 11.26 -0.13
N THR A 11 18.55 11.70 0.93
CA THR A 11 18.15 11.48 2.32
C THR A 11 18.01 12.82 3.02
N ARG A 12 17.25 12.88 4.12
CA ARG A 12 16.99 14.13 4.86
C ARG A 12 17.85 14.24 6.11
N ILE A 13 18.52 15.38 6.30
CA ILE A 13 19.38 15.63 7.46
C ILE A 13 18.55 15.72 8.73
N SER A 14 17.44 16.46 8.68
CA SER A 14 16.52 16.70 9.81
C SER A 14 15.87 15.43 10.38
N TYR A 15 15.88 14.32 9.63
CA TYR A 15 15.36 13.01 10.05
C TYR A 15 16.48 11.97 10.15
N SER A 16 17.71 12.39 10.44
CA SER A 16 18.85 11.49 10.66
C SER A 16 19.14 10.54 9.49
N ARG A 17 18.72 10.90 8.27
CA ARG A 17 18.88 10.11 7.04
C ARG A 17 18.23 8.72 7.12
N ASP A 18 17.12 8.63 7.86
CA ASP A 18 16.36 7.40 8.11
C ASP A 18 15.72 6.81 6.84
N VAL A 19 15.28 7.67 5.91
CA VAL A 19 14.54 7.29 4.71
C VAL A 19 15.22 7.81 3.46
N PHE A 20 15.28 6.94 2.45
CA PHE A 20 15.71 7.30 1.10
C PHE A 20 14.50 7.72 0.27
N PHE A 21 14.62 8.86 -0.39
CA PHE A 21 13.60 9.44 -1.23
C PHE A 21 14.12 9.64 -2.65
N LYS A 22 13.22 9.60 -3.63
CA LYS A 22 13.43 10.10 -4.98
C LYS A 22 12.87 11.52 -5.07
N VAL A 23 13.63 12.45 -5.64
CA VAL A 23 13.13 13.80 -5.94
C VAL A 23 12.15 13.72 -7.09
N VAL A 24 10.90 14.10 -6.86
CA VAL A 24 9.85 14.10 -7.90
C VAL A 24 9.57 15.49 -8.46
N GLU A 25 9.79 16.54 -7.66
CA GLU A 25 9.60 17.92 -8.07
C GLU A 25 10.61 18.84 -7.37
N LEU A 26 11.02 19.91 -8.05
CA LEU A 26 11.86 20.97 -7.51
C LEU A 26 11.20 22.33 -7.74
N CYS A 27 10.93 23.05 -6.65
CA CYS A 27 10.43 24.41 -6.69
C CYS A 27 11.58 25.37 -6.36
N GLU A 28 12.22 25.91 -7.41
CA GLU A 28 13.39 26.78 -7.26
C GLU A 28 13.05 28.09 -6.53
N GLU A 29 11.87 28.66 -6.77
CA GLU A 29 11.41 29.90 -6.12
C GLU A 29 11.31 29.77 -4.60
N LYS A 30 10.83 28.61 -4.12
CA LYS A 30 10.67 28.33 -2.68
C LYS A 30 11.88 27.60 -2.09
N GLN A 31 12.87 27.22 -2.89
CA GLN A 31 13.98 26.35 -2.47
C GLN A 31 13.51 25.05 -1.79
N HIS A 32 12.43 24.46 -2.31
CA HIS A 32 11.82 23.23 -1.79
C HIS A 32 11.79 22.13 -2.85
N ALA A 33 11.81 20.89 -2.39
CA ALA A 33 11.65 19.69 -3.20
C ALA A 33 10.48 18.86 -2.68
N THR A 34 9.72 18.29 -3.60
CA THR A 34 8.76 17.23 -3.31
C THR A 34 9.49 15.90 -3.44
N LEU A 35 9.40 15.08 -2.40
CA LEU A 35 10.13 13.83 -2.24
C LEU A 35 9.15 12.66 -2.15
N LYS A 36 9.53 11.54 -2.78
CA LYS A 36 8.79 10.28 -2.70
C LYS A 36 9.67 9.19 -2.09
N GLY A 37 9.21 8.55 -1.02
CA GLY A 37 9.94 7.46 -0.37
C GLY A 37 10.19 6.30 -1.33
N LEU A 38 11.38 5.68 -1.27
CA LEU A 38 11.69 4.54 -2.15
C LEU A 38 10.97 3.26 -1.74
N ASN A 39 11.01 2.93 -0.45
CA ASN A 39 10.43 1.68 0.08
C ASN A 39 9.27 1.92 1.05
N ILE A 40 8.98 3.17 1.40
CA ILE A 40 7.90 3.55 2.31
C ILE A 40 6.96 4.53 1.64
N ARG A 41 5.64 4.35 1.82
CA ARG A 41 4.60 5.14 1.17
C ARG A 41 4.47 6.53 1.77
N VAL A 42 5.44 7.40 1.48
CA VAL A 42 5.53 8.76 2.01
C VAL A 42 5.82 9.74 0.89
N LEU A 43 4.99 10.78 0.83
CA LEU A 43 5.30 12.02 0.13
C LEU A 43 5.68 13.07 1.16
N ALA A 44 6.81 13.75 0.94
CA ALA A 44 7.31 14.76 1.86
C ALA A 44 7.81 16.00 1.09
N ASP A 45 7.49 17.17 1.61
CA ASP A 45 8.12 18.41 1.17
C ASP A 45 9.31 18.72 2.09
N ALA A 46 10.45 19.08 1.49
CA ALA A 46 11.65 19.42 2.24
C ALA A 46 12.42 20.56 1.56
N PRO A 47 13.06 21.46 2.32
CA PRO A 47 13.95 22.45 1.73
C PRO A 47 15.16 21.77 1.11
N ILE A 48 15.68 22.30 0.00
CA ILE A 48 16.83 21.71 -0.72
C ILE A 48 18.06 21.59 0.19
N SER A 49 18.22 22.51 1.15
CA SER A 49 19.30 22.49 2.15
C SER A 49 19.23 21.32 3.14
N ASP A 50 18.08 20.67 3.29
CA ASP A 50 17.88 19.49 4.14
C ASP A 50 18.23 18.19 3.39
N LEU A 51 18.53 18.25 2.09
CA LEU A 51 18.76 17.08 1.26
C LEU A 51 20.26 16.79 1.11
N ILE A 52 20.61 15.52 1.27
CA ILE A 52 21.95 15.03 0.98
C ILE A 52 21.90 13.87 -0.01
N LEU A 53 22.78 13.90 -1.00
CA LEU A 53 22.98 12.82 -1.96
C LEU A 53 23.78 11.70 -1.26
N PRO A 54 23.18 10.54 -0.97
CA PRO A 54 23.91 9.40 -0.45
C PRO A 54 24.90 8.88 -1.50
N SER A 55 25.98 8.26 -1.02
CA SER A 55 26.95 7.60 -1.88
C SER A 55 26.32 6.44 -2.67
N PRO A 56 26.86 6.08 -3.85
CA PRO A 56 26.38 4.93 -4.60
C PRO A 56 26.41 3.61 -3.79
N SER A 57 27.32 3.47 -2.82
CA SER A 57 27.34 2.32 -1.90
C SER A 57 26.15 2.32 -0.95
N GLU A 58 25.84 3.45 -0.30
CA GLU A 58 24.68 3.56 0.60
C GLU A 58 23.37 3.23 -0.13
N VAL A 59 23.20 3.74 -1.36
CA VAL A 59 22.02 3.43 -2.18
C VAL A 59 21.94 1.95 -2.53
N ARG A 60 23.07 1.31 -2.88
CA ARG A 60 23.11 -0.12 -3.18
C ARG A 60 22.80 -0.96 -1.95
N ASP A 61 23.35 -0.62 -0.80
CA ASP A 61 23.13 -1.36 0.44
C ASP A 61 21.69 -1.24 0.92
N TYR A 62 21.09 -0.05 0.79
CA TYR A 62 19.66 0.15 1.05
C TYR A 62 18.77 -0.71 0.15
N LYS A 63 19.05 -0.75 -1.16
CA LYS A 63 18.33 -1.61 -2.10
C LYS A 63 18.51 -3.10 -1.78
N LYS A 64 19.74 -3.53 -1.42
CA LYS A 64 20.02 -4.91 -1.01
C LYS A 64 19.25 -5.31 0.24
N ALA A 65 19.18 -4.43 1.24
CA ALA A 65 18.43 -4.68 2.47
C ALA A 65 16.94 -4.91 2.19
N TYR A 66 16.34 -4.08 1.33
CA TYR A 66 14.95 -4.26 0.88
C TYR A 66 14.73 -5.59 0.16
N ILE A 67 15.58 -5.92 -0.81
CA ILE A 67 15.49 -7.19 -1.55
C ILE A 67 15.61 -8.38 -0.59
N LYS A 68 16.55 -8.32 0.37
CA LYS A 68 16.72 -9.36 1.38
C LYS A 68 15.44 -9.54 2.20
N GLN A 69 14.88 -8.45 2.72
CA GLN A 69 13.63 -8.49 3.50
C GLN A 69 12.45 -9.02 2.68
N SER A 70 12.34 -8.61 1.42
CA SER A 70 11.32 -9.10 0.49
C SER A 70 11.46 -10.60 0.25
N ASN A 71 12.69 -11.09 0.05
CA ASN A 71 12.97 -12.52 -0.15
C ASN A 71 12.65 -13.34 1.09
N GLU A 72 13.08 -12.90 2.28
CA GLU A 72 12.77 -13.55 3.55
C GLU A 72 11.25 -13.64 3.79
N SER A 73 10.51 -12.61 3.40
CA SER A 73 9.04 -12.58 3.49
C SER A 73 8.41 -13.58 2.52
N MET A 74 8.87 -13.61 1.26
CA MET A 74 8.42 -14.58 0.26
C MET A 74 8.71 -16.02 0.67
N GLU A 75 9.93 -16.32 1.13
CA GLU A 75 10.32 -17.65 1.61
C GLU A 75 9.40 -18.13 2.73
N ARG A 76 9.07 -17.25 3.67
CA ARG A 76 8.13 -17.57 4.76
C ARG A 76 6.73 -17.89 4.24
N ILE A 77 6.23 -17.15 3.25
CA ILE A 77 4.93 -17.38 2.62
C ILE A 77 4.91 -18.73 1.91
N PHE A 78 5.91 -19.01 1.06
CA PHE A 78 6.01 -20.29 0.35
C PHE A 78 6.14 -21.47 1.31
N TYR A 79 6.97 -21.34 2.35
CA TYR A 79 7.10 -22.37 3.38
C TYR A 79 5.77 -22.66 4.08
N ARG A 80 4.99 -21.62 4.42
CA ARG A 80 3.66 -21.78 5.02
C ARG A 80 2.69 -22.50 4.07
N ARG A 81 2.64 -22.09 2.80
CA ARG A 81 1.79 -22.74 1.78
C ARG A 81 2.13 -24.22 1.62
N GLU A 82 3.42 -24.57 1.63
CA GLU A 82 3.85 -25.97 1.57
C GLU A 82 3.44 -26.78 2.81
N LEU A 83 3.51 -26.19 4.01
CA LEU A 83 3.00 -26.83 5.22
C LEU A 83 1.48 -27.04 5.19
N GLU A 84 0.73 -26.07 4.66
CA GLU A 84 -0.73 -26.16 4.52
C GLU A 84 -1.13 -27.25 3.53
N LYS A 85 -0.46 -27.34 2.38
CA LYS A 85 -0.64 -28.46 1.44
C LYS A 85 -0.43 -29.81 2.14
N LYS A 86 0.69 -29.99 2.85
CA LYS A 86 0.99 -31.24 3.59
C LYS A 86 -0.07 -31.58 4.64
N ARG A 87 -0.62 -30.58 5.34
CA ARG A 87 -1.72 -30.76 6.31
C ARG A 87 -3.04 -31.18 5.64
N ARG A 88 -3.33 -30.68 4.45
CA ARG A 88 -4.51 -31.12 3.66
C ARG A 88 -4.35 -32.59 3.26
N PHE A 89 -3.19 -32.98 2.71
CA PHE A 89 -2.92 -34.37 2.31
C PHE A 89 -2.94 -35.41 3.45
N THR A 90 -2.69 -35.00 4.69
CA THR A 90 -2.75 -35.89 5.87
C THR A 90 -4.15 -36.04 6.47
N ARG A 91 -5.11 -35.20 6.05
CA ARG A 91 -6.52 -35.24 6.51
C ARG A 91 -7.47 -35.85 5.48
N SER A 92 -7.04 -36.00 4.22
CA SER A 92 -7.81 -36.66 3.16
C SER A 92 -7.67 -38.18 3.25
N ASP A 93 -8.78 -38.90 3.24
CA ASP A 93 -8.81 -40.37 3.09
C ASP A 93 -8.21 -40.75 1.72
N PRO A 94 -7.27 -41.71 1.60
CA PRO A 94 -6.60 -42.04 0.34
C PRO A 94 -7.53 -42.54 -0.79
N GLN A 95 -8.82 -42.76 -0.51
CA GLN A 95 -9.78 -43.34 -1.46
C GLN A 95 -10.59 -42.33 -2.27
N GLU A 96 -10.61 -41.04 -1.92
CA GLU A 96 -11.34 -40.04 -2.72
C GLU A 96 -10.39 -39.31 -3.69
N GLY A 97 -10.17 -39.91 -4.86
CA GLY A 97 -9.52 -39.32 -6.03
C GLY A 97 -10.32 -38.18 -6.69
N ASN A 98 -11.07 -37.39 -5.93
CA ASN A 98 -11.73 -36.20 -6.43
C ASN A 98 -10.81 -35.00 -6.19
N GLY A 99 -10.11 -34.60 -7.26
CA GLY A 99 -9.22 -33.44 -7.25
C GLY A 99 -9.95 -32.20 -6.71
N PHE A 100 -9.54 -31.75 -5.53
CA PHE A 100 -9.91 -30.42 -5.03
C PHE A 100 -9.37 -29.39 -6.03
N PHE A 101 -10.26 -28.72 -6.75
CA PHE A 101 -9.91 -27.55 -7.54
C PHE A 101 -9.97 -26.34 -6.60
N ASP A 102 -8.80 -25.87 -6.14
CA ASP A 102 -8.70 -24.55 -5.52
C ASP A 102 -8.99 -23.52 -6.63
N VAL A 103 -10.15 -22.86 -6.57
CA VAL A 103 -10.41 -21.67 -7.39
C VAL A 103 -9.84 -20.48 -6.63
N PRO A 104 -8.70 -19.90 -7.04
CA PRO A 104 -8.12 -18.79 -6.33
C PRO A 104 -9.04 -17.57 -6.46
N GLY A 105 -9.36 -16.95 -5.33
CA GLY A 105 -10.04 -15.67 -5.30
C GLY A 105 -9.24 -14.60 -6.04
N MET A 106 -9.93 -13.56 -6.51
CA MET A 106 -9.36 -12.46 -7.28
C MET A 106 -9.27 -11.19 -6.45
N VAL A 107 -8.11 -10.54 -6.53
CA VAL A 107 -7.85 -9.25 -5.89
C VAL A 107 -8.10 -8.11 -6.86
N LEU A 108 -9.00 -7.19 -6.52
CA LEU A 108 -9.07 -5.88 -7.16
C LEU A 108 -8.32 -4.86 -6.30
N HIS A 109 -7.23 -4.31 -6.83
CA HIS A 109 -6.41 -3.31 -6.14
C HIS A 109 -6.57 -1.95 -6.80
N ILE A 110 -7.12 -1.00 -6.06
CA ILE A 110 -7.23 0.40 -6.46
C ILE A 110 -6.23 1.23 -5.67
N ASP A 111 -5.41 2.01 -6.36
CA ASP A 111 -4.38 2.83 -5.74
C ASP A 111 -4.32 4.25 -6.28
N GLY A 112 -4.11 5.23 -5.41
CA GLY A 112 -3.79 6.60 -5.80
C GLY A 112 -2.38 6.75 -6.40
N ASP A 113 -1.46 5.82 -6.13
CA ASP A 113 -0.06 5.86 -6.57
C ASP A 113 0.29 4.71 -7.52
N ASP A 114 0.56 5.04 -8.77
CA ASP A 114 0.83 4.09 -9.85
C ASP A 114 2.13 3.30 -9.64
N GLU A 115 3.19 3.92 -9.10
CA GLU A 115 4.45 3.21 -8.87
C GLU A 115 4.29 2.17 -7.74
N TYR A 116 3.54 2.50 -6.67
CA TYR A 116 3.25 1.50 -5.62
C TYR A 116 2.33 0.41 -6.10
N LEU A 117 1.30 0.76 -6.89
CA LEU A 117 0.44 -0.23 -7.51
C LEU A 117 1.26 -1.22 -8.33
N GLY A 118 2.21 -0.73 -9.13
CA GLY A 118 3.14 -1.56 -9.89
C GLY A 118 3.96 -2.52 -9.01
N LEU A 119 4.42 -2.07 -7.84
CA LEU A 119 5.12 -2.93 -6.87
C LEU A 119 4.20 -4.04 -6.35
N CYS A 120 2.99 -3.71 -5.90
CA CYS A 120 2.03 -4.69 -5.39
C CYS A 120 1.62 -5.71 -6.47
N MET A 121 1.36 -5.26 -7.70
CA MET A 121 1.02 -6.14 -8.82
C MET A 121 2.15 -7.12 -9.16
N ASN A 122 3.41 -6.68 -9.09
CA ASN A 122 4.57 -7.57 -9.26
C ASN A 122 4.64 -8.62 -8.15
N THR A 123 4.37 -8.23 -6.91
CA THR A 123 4.32 -9.16 -5.76
C THR A 123 3.18 -10.17 -5.91
N TYR A 124 1.97 -9.74 -6.30
CA TYR A 124 0.86 -10.66 -6.60
C TYR A 124 1.23 -11.68 -7.67
N LYS A 125 1.89 -11.23 -8.74
CA LYS A 125 2.39 -12.12 -9.80
C LYS A 125 3.42 -13.13 -9.28
N GLN A 126 4.37 -12.71 -8.45
CA GLN A 126 5.35 -13.60 -7.83
C GLN A 126 4.71 -14.65 -6.92
N LEU A 127 3.59 -14.30 -6.27
CA LEU A 127 2.84 -15.16 -5.39
C LEU A 127 1.74 -15.98 -6.10
N ASP A 128 1.68 -15.92 -7.43
CA ASP A 128 0.64 -16.58 -8.24
C ASP A 128 -0.79 -16.21 -7.79
N ILE A 129 -1.00 -14.94 -7.44
CA ILE A 129 -2.30 -14.38 -7.04
C ILE A 129 -2.91 -13.69 -8.26
N LYS A 130 -4.16 -14.05 -8.58
CA LYS A 130 -4.94 -13.38 -9.62
C LYS A 130 -5.35 -12.00 -9.13
N ALA A 131 -4.87 -10.94 -9.80
CA ALA A 131 -5.16 -9.57 -9.40
C ALA A 131 -5.38 -8.64 -10.60
N HIS A 132 -6.21 -7.62 -10.42
CA HIS A 132 -6.35 -6.47 -11.31
C HIS A 132 -6.01 -5.18 -10.56
N GLY A 133 -5.08 -4.40 -11.12
CA GLY A 133 -4.65 -3.12 -10.55
C GLY A 133 -5.18 -1.94 -11.34
N ILE A 134 -5.73 -0.94 -10.66
CA ILE A 134 -6.24 0.28 -11.30
C ILE A 134 -5.75 1.52 -10.55
N ASN A 135 -5.00 2.38 -11.23
CA ASN A 135 -4.58 3.66 -10.67
C ASN A 135 -5.74 4.66 -10.74
N ILE A 136 -6.22 5.12 -9.57
CA ILE A 136 -7.33 6.06 -9.44
C ILE A 136 -7.01 7.03 -8.29
N PRO A 137 -7.00 8.36 -8.54
CA PRO A 137 -6.85 9.36 -7.49
C PRO A 137 -7.89 9.16 -6.39
N GLU A 138 -7.51 9.36 -5.13
CA GLU A 138 -8.33 9.02 -3.95
C GLU A 138 -9.73 9.66 -4.05
N LYS A 139 -9.79 10.92 -4.47
CA LYS A 139 -11.03 11.67 -4.64
C LYS A 139 -12.05 11.07 -5.62
N GLU A 140 -11.58 10.26 -6.58
CA GLU A 140 -12.42 9.64 -7.61
C GLU A 140 -12.77 8.18 -7.27
N GLN A 141 -12.04 7.54 -6.33
CA GLN A 141 -12.31 6.15 -5.92
C GLN A 141 -13.77 5.92 -5.47
N PRO A 142 -14.40 6.80 -4.65
CA PRO A 142 -15.78 6.57 -4.20
C PRO A 142 -16.79 6.53 -5.35
N LYS A 143 -16.53 7.26 -6.43
CA LYS A 143 -17.44 7.36 -7.57
C LYS A 143 -17.33 6.16 -8.51
N LYS A 144 -16.12 5.61 -8.64
CA LYS A 144 -15.84 4.53 -9.60
C LYS A 144 -16.05 3.14 -9.01
N ILE A 145 -15.92 2.98 -7.69
CA ILE A 145 -15.83 1.67 -7.05
C ILE A 145 -16.98 0.71 -7.40
N GLN A 146 -18.23 1.19 -7.44
CA GLN A 146 -19.37 0.31 -7.73
C GLN A 146 -19.32 -0.27 -9.15
N GLY A 147 -18.91 0.53 -10.14
CA GLY A 147 -18.74 0.06 -11.52
C GLY A 147 -17.63 -0.99 -11.62
N LEU A 148 -16.53 -0.77 -10.90
CA LEU A 148 -15.40 -1.71 -10.88
C LEU A 148 -15.77 -3.03 -10.19
N LEU A 149 -16.55 -2.98 -9.10
CA LEU A 149 -17.02 -4.18 -8.43
C LEU A 149 -17.93 -5.01 -9.35
N LEU A 150 -18.81 -4.37 -10.11
CA LEU A 150 -19.65 -5.05 -11.11
C LEU A 150 -18.84 -5.64 -12.27
N GLU A 151 -17.81 -4.94 -12.73
CA GLU A 151 -16.97 -5.38 -13.85
C GLU A 151 -16.07 -6.56 -13.49
N TYR A 152 -15.41 -6.49 -12.33
CA TYR A 152 -14.38 -7.45 -11.96
C TYR A 152 -14.90 -8.56 -11.03
N ASN A 153 -15.94 -8.30 -10.23
CA ASN A 153 -16.47 -9.19 -9.21
C ASN A 153 -15.37 -9.85 -8.32
N PRO A 154 -14.60 -9.05 -7.56
CA PRO A 154 -13.49 -9.55 -6.74
C PRO A 154 -13.97 -10.18 -5.42
N ASP A 155 -13.15 -11.08 -4.88
CA ASP A 155 -13.29 -11.61 -3.51
C ASP A 155 -12.56 -10.72 -2.50
N ILE A 156 -11.48 -10.06 -2.94
CA ILE A 156 -10.67 -9.16 -2.12
C ILE A 156 -10.58 -7.81 -2.82
N LEU A 157 -10.92 -6.75 -2.10
CA LEU A 157 -10.78 -5.37 -2.54
C LEU A 157 -9.71 -4.66 -1.70
N VAL A 158 -8.70 -4.11 -2.37
CA VAL A 158 -7.65 -3.29 -1.74
C VAL A 158 -7.83 -1.84 -2.21
N ILE A 159 -8.03 -0.92 -1.25
CA ILE A 159 -8.26 0.52 -1.49
C ILE A 159 -7.13 1.31 -0.82
N THR A 160 -6.18 1.79 -1.61
CA THR A 160 -4.99 2.47 -1.08
C THR A 160 -4.67 3.74 -1.88
N GLY A 161 -3.62 4.45 -1.47
CA GLY A 161 -3.20 5.73 -2.04
C GLY A 161 -2.33 6.48 -1.04
N HIS A 162 -2.49 7.79 -0.98
CA HIS A 162 -1.85 8.66 0.01
C HIS A 162 -2.85 9.16 1.04
N ASP A 163 -2.41 9.27 2.29
CA ASP A 163 -3.10 10.03 3.33
C ASP A 163 -2.08 10.73 4.22
N GLY A 164 -2.57 11.52 5.15
CA GLY A 164 -1.73 12.20 6.11
C GLY A 164 -2.55 13.13 6.99
N LEU A 165 -2.05 13.33 8.22
CA LEU A 165 -2.59 14.35 9.10
C LEU A 165 -2.23 15.74 8.56
N LEU A 166 -3.22 16.62 8.49
CA LEU A 166 -3.02 18.01 8.16
C LEU A 166 -2.28 18.72 9.31
N LYS A 167 -1.40 19.67 8.95
CA LYS A 167 -0.60 20.43 9.93
C LYS A 167 -1.51 21.10 10.97
N ASN A 168 -1.06 21.11 12.22
CA ASN A 168 -1.71 21.74 13.38
C ASN A 168 -3.04 21.13 13.83
N GLN A 169 -3.45 19.99 13.28
CA GLN A 169 -4.65 19.30 13.75
C GLN A 169 -4.33 18.48 15.00
N ARG A 170 -5.01 18.82 16.11
CA ARG A 170 -4.91 18.09 17.38
C ARG A 170 -6.08 17.12 17.60
N ASN A 171 -7.15 17.27 16.84
CA ASN A 171 -8.31 16.40 16.93
C ASN A 171 -8.18 15.24 15.93
N PHE A 172 -7.54 14.16 16.38
CA PHE A 172 -7.39 12.93 15.57
C PHE A 172 -8.72 12.20 15.33
N ASN A 173 -9.78 12.56 16.06
CA ASN A 173 -11.11 11.99 15.91
C ASN A 173 -11.99 12.75 14.90
N ASN A 174 -11.41 13.69 14.14
CA ASN A 174 -12.11 14.42 13.09
C ASN A 174 -11.59 13.99 11.72
N VAL A 175 -12.49 13.52 10.85
CA VAL A 175 -12.14 13.13 9.46
C VAL A 175 -11.52 14.27 8.67
N GLN A 176 -11.87 15.52 8.98
CA GLN A 176 -11.29 16.70 8.33
C GLN A 176 -9.84 16.97 8.74
N SER A 177 -9.32 16.26 9.75
CA SER A 177 -7.92 16.33 10.13
C SER A 177 -7.00 15.57 9.17
N TYR A 178 -7.57 14.78 8.25
CA TYR A 178 -6.85 13.91 7.33
C TYR A 178 -7.06 14.39 5.90
N ARG A 179 -6.02 14.27 5.07
CA ARG A 179 -6.07 14.74 3.68
C ARG A 179 -7.09 13.95 2.86
N ASN A 180 -7.06 12.63 2.96
CA ASN A 180 -7.77 11.72 2.07
C ASN A 180 -8.64 10.67 2.78
N SER A 181 -8.58 10.53 4.12
CA SER A 181 -9.37 9.53 4.85
C SER A 181 -10.85 9.52 4.50
N LYS A 182 -11.46 10.70 4.27
CA LYS A 182 -12.85 10.81 3.84
C LYS A 182 -13.15 10.01 2.57
N TYR A 183 -12.22 9.98 1.62
CA TYR A 183 -12.40 9.26 0.36
C TYR A 183 -12.27 7.76 0.55
N PHE A 184 -11.36 7.28 1.40
CA PHE A 184 -11.29 5.86 1.74
C PHE A 184 -12.57 5.39 2.45
N ILE A 185 -13.05 6.17 3.43
CA ILE A 185 -14.30 5.92 4.15
C ILE A 185 -15.49 5.81 3.17
N ASP A 186 -15.63 6.80 2.27
CA ASP A 186 -16.75 6.81 1.32
C ASP A 186 -16.64 5.71 0.26
N THR A 187 -15.42 5.34 -0.16
CA THR A 187 -15.17 4.21 -1.05
C THR A 187 -15.59 2.89 -0.40
N VAL A 188 -15.19 2.66 0.85
CA VAL A 188 -15.58 1.47 1.63
C VAL A 188 -17.10 1.41 1.80
N ARG A 189 -17.76 2.53 2.16
CA ARG A 189 -19.22 2.60 2.27
C ARG A 189 -19.90 2.25 0.95
N ASN A 190 -19.40 2.76 -0.17
CA ASN A 190 -19.98 2.48 -1.48
C ASN A 190 -19.75 1.03 -1.92
N ALA A 191 -18.61 0.42 -1.57
CA ALA A 191 -18.36 -1.01 -1.75
C ALA A 191 -19.32 -1.87 -0.91
N ARG A 192 -19.60 -1.48 0.34
CA ARG A 192 -20.56 -2.18 1.21
C ARG A 192 -22.02 -2.02 0.80
N LYS A 193 -22.35 -1.06 -0.06
CA LYS A 193 -23.65 -1.01 -0.73
C LYS A 193 -23.79 -2.07 -1.84
N TYR A 194 -22.67 -2.46 -2.44
CA TYR A 194 -22.62 -3.54 -3.43
C TYR A 194 -22.64 -4.91 -2.72
N GLU A 195 -21.71 -5.13 -1.79
CA GLU A 195 -21.63 -6.37 -1.00
C GLU A 195 -21.52 -6.06 0.51
N PRO A 196 -22.64 -6.11 1.26
CA PRO A 196 -22.67 -5.85 2.69
C PRO A 196 -21.90 -6.88 3.53
N SER A 197 -21.79 -8.13 3.06
CA SER A 197 -21.14 -9.22 3.76
C SER A 197 -19.63 -9.03 3.84
N ARG A 198 -19.09 -9.12 5.05
CA ARG A 198 -17.64 -9.03 5.29
C ARG A 198 -16.88 -10.29 4.87
N ASP A 199 -17.58 -11.40 4.76
CA ASP A 199 -16.98 -12.69 4.42
C ASP A 199 -16.96 -12.88 2.89
N ASP A 200 -17.96 -12.35 2.18
CA ASP A 200 -18.06 -12.49 0.71
C ASP A 200 -17.20 -11.47 -0.06
N LEU A 201 -16.99 -10.27 0.52
CA LEU A 201 -16.03 -9.29 0.01
C LEU A 201 -15.12 -8.80 1.13
N VAL A 202 -13.87 -9.23 1.10
CA VAL A 202 -12.87 -8.80 2.08
C VAL A 202 -12.24 -7.49 1.64
N ILE A 203 -12.36 -6.44 2.47
CA ILE A 203 -11.88 -5.10 2.14
C ILE A 203 -10.68 -4.71 3.01
N PHE A 204 -9.56 -4.40 2.35
CA PHE A 204 -8.39 -3.74 2.91
C PHE A 204 -8.40 -2.28 2.49
N ALA A 205 -8.29 -1.32 3.41
CA ALA A 205 -8.39 0.09 3.06
C ALA A 205 -7.47 1.03 3.87
N GLY A 206 -7.02 2.09 3.21
CA GLY A 206 -6.31 3.22 3.82
C GLY A 206 -4.83 3.28 3.46
N ALA A 207 -4.20 4.40 3.78
CA ALA A 207 -2.78 4.67 3.62
C ALA A 207 -2.09 5.08 4.94
N CYS A 208 -0.81 5.47 4.86
CA CYS A 208 -0.05 5.99 6.00
C CYS A 208 -0.83 7.08 6.75
N GLN A 209 -0.91 6.97 8.08
CA GLN A 209 -1.58 7.93 8.95
C GLN A 209 -3.08 8.14 8.69
N SER A 210 -3.76 7.19 8.05
CA SER A 210 -5.21 7.28 7.82
C SER A 210 -6.01 7.27 9.12
N TYR A 211 -7.26 7.72 9.06
CA TYR A 211 -8.22 7.60 10.14
C TYR A 211 -8.74 6.15 10.26
N TYR A 212 -7.86 5.27 10.73
CA TYR A 212 -8.03 3.83 10.86
C TYR A 212 -9.39 3.43 11.45
N GLU A 213 -9.77 4.07 12.56
CA GLU A 213 -10.97 3.72 13.32
C GLU A 213 -12.25 3.95 12.49
N GLU A 214 -12.32 5.04 11.73
CA GLU A 214 -13.49 5.32 10.88
C GLU A 214 -13.52 4.48 9.60
N ILE A 215 -12.37 4.09 9.06
CA ILE A 215 -12.31 3.16 7.92
C ILE A 215 -12.86 1.78 8.33
N LEU A 216 -12.53 1.30 9.53
CA LEU A 216 -13.12 0.05 10.04
C LEU A 216 -14.61 0.18 10.31
N LYS A 217 -15.06 1.30 10.91
CA LYS A 217 -16.49 1.56 11.13
C LYS A 217 -17.27 1.68 9.82
N ALA A 218 -16.64 2.16 8.75
CA ALA A 218 -17.22 2.22 7.41
C ALA A 218 -17.50 0.83 6.81
N GLY A 219 -16.87 -0.22 7.33
CA GLY A 219 -17.13 -1.61 6.94
C GLY A 219 -15.93 -2.35 6.38
N ALA A 220 -14.73 -1.77 6.38
CA ALA A 220 -13.51 -2.48 5.99
C ALA A 220 -13.25 -3.65 6.94
N ASN A 221 -12.64 -4.73 6.43
CA ASN A 221 -12.18 -5.85 7.26
C ASN A 221 -10.85 -5.47 7.91
N PHE A 222 -10.00 -4.82 7.15
CA PHE A 222 -8.70 -4.33 7.59
C PHE A 222 -8.56 -2.87 7.18
N ALA A 223 -8.13 -2.05 8.13
CA ALA A 223 -7.71 -0.69 7.86
C ALA A 223 -6.20 -0.59 8.11
N SER A 224 -5.54 0.31 7.43
CA SER A 224 -4.11 0.51 7.61
C SER A 224 -3.82 1.60 8.65
N SER A 225 -2.69 1.48 9.36
CA SER A 225 -2.17 2.48 10.31
C SER A 225 -2.94 2.68 11.65
N PRO A 226 -3.18 1.64 12.47
CA PRO A 226 -3.85 1.79 13.78
C PRO A 226 -3.16 2.78 14.73
N HIS A 227 -1.85 2.95 14.60
CA HIS A 227 -1.04 3.89 15.37
C HIS A 227 -0.61 5.12 14.56
N ARG A 228 -1.17 5.33 13.37
CA ARG A 228 -0.80 6.41 12.45
C ARG A 228 0.71 6.38 12.09
N VAL A 229 1.23 5.18 11.84
CA VAL A 229 2.61 4.90 11.43
C VAL A 229 2.75 4.84 9.91
N PHE A 230 3.99 4.99 9.43
CA PHE A 230 4.32 4.74 8.03
C PHE A 230 4.19 3.24 7.70
N ILE A 231 3.70 2.98 6.50
CA ILE A 231 3.42 1.64 5.98
C ILE A 231 4.46 1.34 4.91
N HIS A 232 5.05 0.15 5.02
CA HIS A 232 6.03 -0.32 4.07
C HIS A 232 5.34 -0.82 2.79
N ALA A 233 6.05 -0.79 1.66
CA ALA A 233 5.51 -1.28 0.38
C ALA A 233 5.16 -2.79 0.38
N LEU A 234 5.65 -3.53 1.38
CA LEU A 234 5.41 -4.97 1.55
C LEU A 234 4.31 -5.29 2.58
N ASP A 235 3.71 -4.28 3.22
CA ASP A 235 2.69 -4.49 4.27
C ASP A 235 1.30 -4.85 3.73
N PRO A 236 0.80 -4.25 2.62
CA PRO A 236 -0.41 -4.73 1.94
C PRO A 236 -0.15 -6.06 1.21
#